data_AF-A0A286U155-F1
#
_entry.id   AF-A0A286U155-F1
#
_cell.length_a   1.000
_cell.length_b   1.000
_cell.length_c   1.000
_cell.angle_alpha   90.00
_cell.angle_beta   90.00
_cell.angle_gamma   90.00
#
_symmetry.space_group_name_H-M   'P 1'
#
loop_
_entity.id
_entity.type
_entity.pdbx_description
1 polymer ?
#
loop_
_entity_poly.entity_id
_entity_poly.type
_entity_poly.pdbx_seq_one_letter_code
_entity_poly.pdbx_strand_id
1 'polypeptide(L)' 'MVKVKTFSTQLRIFHVKEELDLLDKTVNDFIKKNKIKKVVSVSDSSTANVDGGTMGLIRVVAYE' A
#
# COMPACT_ATOMS: atom_id res chain seq x y z
N MET A 1 -6.98 10.62 -17.74
CA MET A 1 -6.40 11.48 -16.70
C MET A 1 -5.90 10.58 -15.60
N VAL A 2 -4.64 10.69 -15.19
CA VAL A 2 -4.05 9.84 -14.14
C VAL A 2 -4.64 10.24 -12.79
N LYS A 3 -5.09 9.24 -12.02
CA LYS A 3 -5.58 9.36 -10.64
C LYS A 3 -4.57 8.70 -9.69
N VAL A 4 -4.60 9.13 -8.43
CA VAL A 4 -3.70 8.60 -7.39
C VAL A 4 -4.53 8.15 -6.19
N LYS A 5 -4.24 6.94 -5.69
CA LYS A 5 -4.80 6.43 -4.43
C LYS A 5 -3.67 5.99 -3.50
N THR A 6 -3.74 6.46 -2.26
CA THR A 6 -2.79 6.11 -1.20
C THR A 6 -3.43 5.11 -0.23
N PHE A 7 -2.60 4.16 0.22
CA PHE A 7 -2.89 3.16 1.23
C PHE A 7 -1.82 3.23 2.30
N SER A 8 -2.19 2.95 3.55
CA SER A 8 -1.26 2.89 4.67
C SER A 8 -1.53 1.65 5.49
N THR A 9 -0.49 0.96 5.92
CA THR A 9 -0.57 -0.15 6.86
C THR A 9 0.45 0.02 7.97
N GLN A 10 0.09 -0.41 9.18
CA GLN A 10 1.04 -0.53 10.28
C GLN A 10 1.77 -1.86 10.15
N LEU A 11 3.05 -1.88 10.52
CA LEU A 11 3.86 -3.09 10.58
C LEU A 11 4.12 -3.46 12.04
N ARG A 12 3.53 -4.58 12.50
CA ARG A 12 3.72 -5.13 13.85
C ARG A 12 4.80 -6.20 13.83
N ILE A 13 5.56 -6.24 14.93
CA ILE A 13 6.61 -7.22 15.13
C ILE A 13 6.00 -8.64 15.02
N PHE A 14 6.66 -9.50 14.27
CA PHE A 14 6.25 -10.88 13.95
C PHE A 14 4.97 -11.07 13.13
N HIS A 15 4.31 -9.99 12.67
CA HIS A 15 3.09 -10.07 11.85
C HIS A 15 3.23 -9.39 10.47
N VAL A 16 4.43 -8.91 10.14
CA VAL A 16 4.73 -8.15 8.91
C VAL A 16 4.20 -8.83 7.66
N LYS A 17 4.37 -10.16 7.53
CA LYS A 17 3.89 -10.89 6.36
C LYS A 17 2.37 -10.76 6.18
N GLU A 18 1.62 -10.98 7.26
CA GLU A 18 0.15 -10.89 7.22
C GLU A 18 -0.32 -9.48 6.87
N GLU A 19 0.38 -8.46 7.37
CA GLU A 19 0.05 -7.06 7.10
C GLU A 19 0.33 -6.66 5.65
N LEU A 20 1.41 -7.18 5.07
CA LEU A 20 1.71 -7.00 3.64
C LEU A 20 0.71 -7.75 2.76
N ASP A 21 0.35 -8.99 3.12
CA ASP A 21 -0.67 -9.77 2.40
C ASP A 21 -2.05 -9.06 2.45
N LEU A 22 -2.42 -8.48 3.60
CA LEU A 22 -3.64 -7.70 3.75
C LEU A 22 -3.60 -6.39 2.95
N LEU A 23 -2.47 -5.69 2.92
CA LEU A 23 -2.28 -4.51 2.09
C LEU A 23 -2.44 -4.85 0.60
N ASP A 24 -1.79 -5.92 0.13
CA ASP A 24 -1.91 -6.41 -1.24
C ASP A 24 -3.36 -6.75 -1.59
N LYS A 25 -4.05 -7.48 -0.71
CA LYS A 25 -5.46 -7.79 -0.88
C LYS A 25 -6.31 -6.53 -1.00
N THR A 26 -6.08 -5.54 -0.13
CA THR A 26 -6.83 -4.27 -0.12
C THR A 26 -6.64 -3.48 -1.41
N VAL A 27 -5.40 -3.41 -1.92
CA VAL A 27 -5.09 -2.74 -3.19
C VAL A 27 -5.76 -3.46 -4.37
N ASN A 28 -5.69 -4.79 -4.40
CA ASN A 28 -6.32 -5.58 -5.46
C ASN A 28 -7.85 -5.47 -5.43
N ASP A 29 -8.46 -5.49 -4.24
CA ASP A 29 -9.90 -5.29 -4.07
C ASP A 29 -10.32 -3.89 -4.55
N PHE A 30 -9.51 -2.85 -4.29
CA PHE A 30 -9.72 -1.51 -4.83
C PHE A 30 -9.67 -1.48 -6.37
N ILE A 31 -8.65 -2.09 -6.97
CA ILE A 31 -8.50 -2.16 -8.44
C ILE A 31 -9.70 -2.84 -9.07
N LYS A 32 -10.10 -4.00 -8.54
CA LYS A 32 -11.24 -4.79 -9.02
C LYS A 32 -12.56 -4.04 -8.86
N LYS A 33 -12.85 -3.50 -7.67
CA LYS A 33 -14.10 -2.80 -7.36
C LYS A 33 -14.31 -1.58 -8.26
N ASN A 34 -13.24 -0.84 -8.54
CA ASN A 34 -13.30 0.37 -9.36
C ASN A 34 -13.12 0.10 -10.87
N LYS A 35 -12.97 -1.18 -11.27
CA LYS A 35 -12.76 -1.59 -12.67
C LYS A 35 -11.60 -0.85 -13.34
N ILE A 36 -10.54 -0.55 -12.57
CA ILE A 36 -9.35 0.16 -13.05
C ILE A 36 -8.72 -0.67 -14.18
N LYS A 37 -8.43 -0.02 -15.31
CA LYS A 37 -7.98 -0.71 -16.53
C LYS A 37 -6.47 -0.71 -16.66
N LYS A 38 -5.80 0.28 -16.08
CA LYS A 38 -4.35 0.43 -16.18
C LYS A 38 -3.79 0.98 -14.90
N VAL A 39 -2.86 0.23 -14.31
CA VAL A 39 -1.99 0.74 -13.25
C VAL A 39 -0.75 1.30 -13.92
N VAL A 40 -0.48 2.57 -13.68
CA VAL A 40 0.68 3.29 -14.24
C VAL A 40 1.91 3.04 -13.38
N SER A 41 1.77 3.10 -12.06
CA SER A 41 2.84 2.79 -11.12
C SER A 41 2.30 2.39 -9.75
N VAL A 42 3.15 1.67 -9.02
CA VAL A 42 3.00 1.38 -7.59
C VAL A 42 4.32 1.77 -6.92
N SER A 43 4.25 2.52 -5.82
CA SER A 43 5.42 2.96 -5.08
C SER A 43 5.18 2.84 -3.59
N ASP A 44 6.18 2.32 -2.88
CA ASP A 44 6.14 2.09 -1.45
C ASP A 44 7.17 2.96 -0.73
N SER A 45 6.81 3.46 0.44
CA SER A 45 7.72 4.12 1.38
C SER A 45 7.44 3.62 2.79
N SER A 46 8.50 3.23 3.51
CA SER A 46 8.40 2.92 4.93
C SER A 46 8.20 4.19 5.74
N THR A 47 7.47 4.06 6.85
CA THR A 47 7.48 5.05 7.92
C THR A 47 8.32 4.53 9.08
N ALA A 48 9.03 5.43 9.75
CA ALA A 48 9.89 5.10 10.88
C ALA A 48 9.30 5.63 12.19
N ASN A 49 9.55 4.93 13.29
CA ASN A 49 9.38 5.47 14.63
C ASN A 49 10.53 6.43 14.98
N VAL A 50 10.48 7.02 16.18
CA VAL A 50 11.49 7.97 16.67
C VAL A 50 12.90 7.36 16.76
N ASP A 51 13.00 6.04 16.93
CA ASP A 51 14.25 5.30 17.05
C ASP A 51 14.79 4.82 15.68
N GLY A 52 14.14 5.21 14.58
CA GLY A 52 14.53 4.84 13.21
C GLY A 52 14.05 3.45 12.75
N GLY A 53 13.34 2.72 13.59
CA GLY A 53 12.74 1.42 13.25
C GLY A 53 11.51 1.58 12.36
N THR A 54 11.40 0.76 11.32
CA THR A 54 10.22 0.74 10.45
C THR A 54 8.97 0.34 11.23
N MET A 55 7.93 1.18 11.17
CA MET A 55 6.66 1.00 11.89
C MET A 55 5.45 0.87 10.95
N GLY A 56 5.61 1.19 9.67
CA GLY A 56 4.52 1.13 8.71
C GLY A 56 5.00 1.23 7.27
N LEU A 57 4.05 1.05 6.36
CA LEU A 57 4.25 1.19 4.92
C LEU A 57 3.15 2.04 4.33
N ILE A 58 3.54 3.01 3.50
CA ILE A 58 2.64 3.79 2.66
C ILE A 58 2.82 3.28 1.23
N ARG A 59 1.72 2.86 0.60
CA ARG A 59 1.68 2.46 -0.80
C ARG A 59 0.85 3.44 -1.61
N VAL A 60 1.41 3.92 -2.71
CA VAL A 60 0.75 4.82 -3.66
C VAL A 60 0.54 4.08 -4.98
N VAL A 61 -0.70 4.13 -5.49
CA VAL A 61 -1.07 3.57 -6.79
C VAL A 61 -1.51 4.70 -7.71
N ALA A 62 -0.77 4.91 -8.80
CA ALA A 62 -1.18 5.78 -9.90
C ALA A 62 -1.89 4.95 -10.98
N TYR A 63 -3.06 5.39 -11.43
CA TYR A 63 -3.91 4.60 -12.33
C TYR A 63 -4.75 5.44 -13.30
N GLU A 64 -5.24 4.79 -14.34
CA GLU A 64 -6.19 5.32 -15.33
C GLU A 64 -7.54 4.57 -15.29
#